data_AF-A0A7S9C6I5-F1
#
_entry.id   AF-A0A7S9C6I5-F1
#
_cell.length_a   1.000
_cell.length_b   1.000
_cell.length_c   1.000
_cell.angle_alpha   90.00
_cell.angle_beta   90.00
_cell.angle_gamma   90.00
#
_symmetry.space_group_name_H-M   'P 1'
#
loop_
_entity.id
_entity.type
_entity.pdbx_description
1 polymer ?
#
loop_
_entity_poly.entity_id
_entity_poly.type
_entity_poly.pdbx_seq_one_letter_code
_entity_poly.pdbx_strand_id
1 'polypeptide(L)'
;MDKFDDKPTVSPLGLSADAVLELLLSTPLSIVVRARAEFDDGSVTQEAGLVIARQGGCRGDRPTLAALQAAAWLCAVRLSRCGSAVRRLCRVLIRVDGGWVPVLEWPGALPRPAAA
;
A
#
# COMPACT_ATOMS: atom_id res chain seq x y z
N MET A 1 14.08 12.87 -24.51
CA MET A 1 13.96 13.47 -23.17
C MET A 1 12.58 13.13 -22.62
N ASP A 2 12.34 12.33 -21.59
CA ASP A 2 13.11 11.44 -20.72
C ASP A 2 12.09 10.38 -20.28
N LYS A 3 12.41 9.09 -20.41
CA LYS A 3 11.56 8.02 -19.86
C LYS A 3 11.70 8.08 -18.34
N PHE A 4 10.79 8.76 -17.66
CA PHE A 4 10.62 8.60 -16.22
C PHE A 4 10.04 7.21 -15.96
N ASP A 5 10.93 6.22 -15.82
CA ASP A 5 10.68 4.94 -15.16
C ASP A 5 10.46 5.23 -13.66
N ASP A 6 9.38 5.96 -13.33
CA ASP A 6 8.97 6.25 -11.95
C ASP A 6 8.30 4.99 -11.37
N LYS A 7 9.12 3.94 -11.23
CA LYS A 7 8.70 2.71 -10.59
C LYS A 7 8.68 2.98 -9.08
N PRO A 8 7.61 2.60 -8.37
CA PRO A 8 7.61 2.63 -6.92
C PRO A 8 8.86 1.91 -6.41
N THR A 9 9.47 2.49 -5.39
CA THR A 9 10.40 1.73 -4.60
C THR A 9 9.58 0.89 -3.64
N VAL A 10 9.56 -0.39 -3.95
CA VAL A 10 9.04 -1.37 -3.02
C VAL A 10 9.99 -1.41 -1.83
N SER A 11 9.55 -0.90 -0.68
CA SER A 11 10.38 -0.93 0.53
C SER A 11 10.70 -2.39 0.85
N PRO A 12 11.97 -2.72 1.17
CA PRO A 12 12.30 -4.04 1.68
C PRO A 12 11.66 -4.14 3.06
N LEU A 13 10.44 -4.64 3.09
CA LEU A 13 9.76 -5.02 4.30
C LEU A 13 10.62 -6.12 4.94
N GLY A 14 11.46 -5.75 5.90
CA GLY A 14 12.17 -6.66 6.80
C GLY A 14 11.20 -7.33 7.77
N LEU A 15 10.05 -7.79 7.26
CA LEU A 15 9.06 -8.51 8.03
C LEU A 15 9.72 -9.82 8.48
N SER A 16 9.98 -9.91 9.78
CA SER A 16 10.32 -11.19 10.40
C SER A 16 9.25 -12.22 10.07
N ALA A 17 9.64 -13.49 9.98
CA ALA A 17 8.69 -14.58 9.76
C ALA A 17 7.54 -14.54 10.78
N ASP A 18 7.81 -14.06 12.00
CA ASP A 18 6.86 -13.96 13.12
C ASP A 18 6.21 -12.59 13.30
N ALA A 19 6.44 -11.66 12.38
CA ALA A 19 5.83 -10.34 12.46
C ALA A 19 4.28 -10.44 12.43
N VAL A 20 3.63 -9.81 13.40
CA VAL A 20 2.17 -9.84 13.56
C VAL A 20 1.56 -8.66 12.83
N LEU A 21 0.83 -8.94 11.76
CA LEU A 21 0.07 -7.93 11.02
C LEU A 21 -1.24 -7.62 11.73
N GLU A 22 -1.60 -6.33 11.79
CA GLU A 22 -2.92 -5.95 12.27
C GLU A 22 -3.98 -6.23 11.20
N LEU A 23 -4.80 -7.26 11.44
CA LEU A 23 -5.90 -7.64 10.57
C LEU A 23 -7.18 -6.95 11.03
N LEU A 24 -7.85 -6.25 10.11
CA LEU A 24 -9.19 -5.69 10.32
C LEU A 24 -10.27 -6.75 10.14
N LEU A 25 -10.06 -7.69 9.21
CA LEU A 25 -10.98 -8.76 8.92
C LEU A 25 -10.20 -9.99 8.44
N SER A 26 -10.64 -11.17 8.88
CA SER A 26 -10.14 -12.45 8.41
C SER A 26 -11.32 -13.31 8.01
N THR A 27 -11.44 -13.62 6.72
CA THR A 27 -12.49 -14.47 6.16
C THR A 27 -11.87 -15.67 5.45
N PRO A 28 -12.64 -16.73 5.10
CA PRO A 28 -12.09 -17.86 4.35
C PRO A 28 -11.55 -17.50 2.96
N LEU A 29 -11.98 -16.39 2.36
CA LEU A 29 -11.59 -16.01 0.99
C LEU A 29 -10.57 -14.87 0.95
N SER A 30 -10.57 -14.01 1.96
CA SER A 30 -9.70 -12.84 2.01
C SER A 30 -9.32 -12.46 3.44
N ILE A 31 -8.21 -11.76 3.55
CA ILE A 31 -7.85 -11.02 4.76
C ILE A 31 -7.77 -9.54 4.42
N VAL A 32 -8.10 -8.70 5.39
CA VAL A 32 -8.01 -7.24 5.26
C VAL A 32 -6.99 -6.77 6.27
N VAL A 33 -5.87 -6.24 5.78
CA VAL A 33 -4.78 -5.70 6.60
C VAL A 33 -5.02 -4.21 6.80
N ARG A 34 -4.85 -3.72 8.03
CA ARG A 34 -4.92 -2.28 8.29
C ARG A 34 -3.76 -1.57 7.60
N ALA A 35 -4.09 -0.52 6.86
CA ALA A 35 -3.14 0.32 6.17
C ALA A 35 -3.42 1.81 6.33
N ARG A 36 -2.42 2.61 6.02
CA ARG A 36 -2.46 4.06 5.96
C ARG A 36 -1.82 4.53 4.66
N ALA A 37 -2.46 5.52 4.06
CA ALA A 37 -1.99 6.20 2.87
C ALA A 37 -1.55 7.61 3.27
N GLU A 38 -0.29 7.93 2.96
CA GLU A 38 0.30 9.26 3.19
C GLU A 38 0.50 9.98 1.85
N PHE A 39 0.11 11.24 1.83
CA PHE A 39 0.15 12.10 0.64
C PHE A 39 1.24 13.18 0.77
N ASP A 40 1.74 13.69 -0.36
CA ASP A 40 2.86 14.63 -0.46
C ASP A 40 2.57 16.01 0.14
N ASP A 41 1.30 16.39 0.19
CA ASP A 41 0.82 17.66 0.73
C ASP A 41 0.86 17.72 2.27
N GLY A 42 1.30 16.65 2.93
CA GLY A 42 1.26 16.53 4.38
C GLY A 42 -0.16 16.50 4.95
N SER A 43 -1.18 16.42 4.09
CA SER A 43 -2.57 16.32 4.50
C SER A 43 -2.84 14.96 5.16
N VAL A 44 -3.93 14.95 5.92
CA VAL A 44 -4.55 13.81 6.61
C VAL A 44 -4.16 12.46 6.01
N THR A 45 -3.44 11.67 6.82
CA THR A 45 -3.22 10.25 6.56
C THR A 45 -4.58 9.57 6.42
N GLN A 46 -4.83 8.92 5.29
CA GLN A 46 -6.09 8.22 5.08
C GLN A 46 -5.95 6.77 5.52
N GLU A 47 -6.80 6.34 6.46
CA GLU A 47 -6.89 4.92 6.82
C GLU A 47 -7.53 4.13 5.67
N ALA A 48 -6.95 2.97 5.38
CA ALA A 48 -7.38 2.08 4.31
C ALA A 48 -7.30 0.61 4.76
N GLY A 49 -8.06 -0.25 4.09
CA GLY A 49 -7.94 -1.70 4.23
C GLY A 49 -7.31 -2.30 2.97
N LEU A 50 -6.18 -2.99 3.11
CA LEU A 50 -5.62 -3.77 2.02
C LEU A 50 -6.30 -5.12 1.98
N VAL A 51 -7.15 -5.32 0.97
CA VAL A 51 -7.85 -6.58 0.74
C VAL A 51 -6.92 -7.53 -0.01
N ILE A 52 -6.62 -8.67 0.61
CA ILE A 52 -5.72 -9.69 0.06
C ILE A 52 -6.51 -10.98 -0.07
N ALA A 53 -6.61 -11.49 -1.30
CA ALA A 53 -7.20 -12.81 -1.55
C ALA A 53 -6.29 -13.89 -0.96
N ARG A 54 -6.89 -14.86 -0.25
CA ARG A 54 -6.11 -15.96 0.33
C ARG A 54 -5.51 -16.87 -0.73
N GLN A 55 -6.26 -17.12 -1.80
CA GLN A 55 -5.81 -17.95 -2.90
C GLN A 55 -4.58 -17.32 -3.56
N GLY A 56 -3.42 -17.97 -3.43
CA GLY A 56 -2.15 -17.50 -3.97
C GLY A 56 -1.54 -16.28 -3.26
N GLY A 57 -2.28 -15.62 -2.37
CA GLY A 57 -1.81 -14.41 -1.66
C GLY A 57 -1.40 -14.66 -0.21
N CYS A 58 -1.84 -15.75 0.41
CA CYS A 58 -1.62 -16.03 1.83
C CYS A 58 -1.15 -17.47 2.11
N ARG A 59 -0.44 -17.65 3.24
CA ARG A 59 -0.19 -18.93 3.91
C ARG A 59 -0.91 -18.90 5.25
N GLY A 60 -2.08 -19.53 5.33
CA GLY A 60 -2.98 -19.36 6.48
C GLY A 60 -3.45 -17.90 6.58
N ASP A 61 -3.31 -17.29 7.75
CA ASP A 61 -3.62 -15.86 8.00
C ASP A 61 -2.45 -14.91 7.67
N ARG A 62 -1.32 -15.44 7.17
CA ARG A 62 -0.15 -14.64 6.83
C ARG A 62 -0.15 -14.31 5.34
N PRO A 63 -0.38 -13.05 4.92
CA PRO A 63 -0.18 -12.65 3.54
C PRO A 63 1.30 -12.73 3.18
N THR A 64 1.56 -13.10 1.94
CA THR A 64 2.90 -13.00 1.37
C THR A 64 3.26 -11.54 1.13
N LEU A 65 4.56 -11.24 1.15
CA LEU A 65 5.07 -9.91 0.85
C LEU A 65 4.60 -9.41 -0.53
N ALA A 66 4.64 -10.28 -1.55
CA ALA A 66 4.18 -9.95 -2.89
C ALA A 66 2.69 -9.56 -2.92
N ALA A 67 1.84 -10.25 -2.15
CA ALA A 67 0.42 -9.94 -2.07
C ALA A 67 0.14 -8.62 -1.34
N LEU A 68 0.90 -8.33 -0.27
CA LEU A 68 0.86 -7.04 0.41
C LEU A 68 1.24 -5.89 -0.52
N GLN A 69 2.31 -6.06 -1.29
CA GLN A 69 2.79 -5.05 -2.25
C GLN A 69 1.79 -4.85 -3.39
N ALA A 70 1.21 -5.93 -3.93
CA ALA A 70 0.18 -5.85 -4.96
C ALA A 70 -1.08 -5.13 -4.44
N ALA A 71 -1.53 -5.43 -3.22
CA ALA A 71 -2.67 -4.75 -2.61
C ALA A 71 -2.36 -3.27 -2.33
N ALA A 72 -1.16 -2.95 -1.84
CA ALA A 72 -0.71 -1.58 -1.62
C ALA A 72 -0.63 -0.79 -2.93
N TRP A 73 -0.16 -1.41 -4.02
CA TRP A 73 -0.14 -0.81 -5.35
C TRP A 73 -1.56 -0.46 -5.84
N LEU A 74 -2.50 -1.41 -5.73
CA LEU A 74 -3.90 -1.18 -6.09
C LEU A 74 -4.55 -0.11 -5.24
N CYS A 75 -4.26 -0.08 -3.93
CA CYS A 75 -4.70 0.97 -3.02
C CYS A 75 -4.19 2.32 -3.50
N ALA A 76 -2.91 2.42 -3.84
CA ALA A 76 -2.29 3.64 -4.30
C ALA A 76 -2.92 4.18 -5.59
N VAL A 77 -3.12 3.31 -6.57
CA VAL A 77 -3.76 3.65 -7.85
C VAL A 77 -5.21 4.12 -7.63
N ARG A 78 -5.96 3.48 -6.73
CA ARG A 78 -7.35 3.88 -6.43
C ARG A 78 -7.43 5.22 -5.72
N LEU A 79 -6.63 5.43 -4.68
CA LEU A 79 -6.62 6.67 -3.91
C LEU A 79 -6.16 7.86 -4.77
N SER A 80 -5.19 7.65 -5.66
CA SER A 80 -4.74 8.67 -6.61
C SER A 80 -5.82 9.06 -7.64
N ARG A 81 -6.85 8.23 -7.84
CA ARG A 81 -7.95 8.47 -8.81
C ARG A 81 -9.25 8.99 -8.19
N CYS A 82 -9.41 8.90 -6.86
CA CYS A 82 -10.68 9.18 -6.18
C CYS A 82 -10.89 10.65 -5.77
N GLY A 83 -9.95 11.56 -6.06
CA GLY A 83 -10.01 12.97 -5.65
C GLY A 83 -10.25 13.95 -6.79
N SER A 84 -11.08 14.97 -6.55
CA SER A 84 -11.21 16.17 -7.41
C SER A 84 -9.95 17.05 -7.40
N ALA A 85 -9.05 16.83 -6.44
CA ALA A 85 -7.72 17.41 -6.39
C ALA A 85 -6.70 16.27 -6.53
N VAL A 86 -5.74 16.41 -7.43
CA VAL A 86 -4.66 15.44 -7.65
C VAL A 86 -3.73 15.47 -6.43
N ARG A 87 -4.09 14.75 -5.36
CA ARG A 87 -3.20 14.51 -4.22
C ARG A 87 -2.24 13.39 -4.59
N ARG A 88 -0.95 13.60 -4.41
CA ARG A 88 0.03 12.56 -4.75
C ARG A 88 0.25 11.68 -3.54
N LEU A 89 -0.01 10.40 -3.71
CA LEU A 89 0.34 9.43 -2.69
C LEU A 89 1.87 9.26 -2.67
N CYS A 90 2.48 9.42 -1.50
CA CYS A 90 3.90 9.16 -1.30
C CYS A 90 4.15 7.76 -0.78
N ARG A 91 3.34 7.30 0.19
CA ARG A 91 3.61 6.05 0.91
C ARG A 91 2.33 5.31 1.27
N VAL A 92 2.41 3.99 1.23
CA VAL A 92 1.43 3.10 1.87
C VAL A 92 2.14 2.40 3.01
N LEU A 93 1.57 2.52 4.21
CA LEU A 93 2.05 1.87 5.43
C LEU A 93 1.06 0.81 5.86
N ILE A 94 1.56 -0.26 6.45
CA ILE A 94 0.77 -1.30 7.12
C ILE A 94 1.16 -1.36 8.59
N ARG A 95 0.25 -1.86 9.43
CA ARG A 95 0.56 -2.04 10.85
C ARG A 95 1.18 -3.41 11.11
N VAL A 96 2.38 -3.42 11.68
CA VAL A 96 3.19 -4.61 11.98
C VAL A 96 3.70 -4.48 13.42
N ASP A 97 3.44 -5.47 14.29
CA ASP A 97 3.89 -5.50 15.68
C ASP A 97 3.57 -4.20 16.46
N GLY A 98 2.44 -3.56 16.13
CA GLY A 98 2.03 -2.28 16.71
C GLY A 98 2.73 -1.03 16.14
N GLY A 99 3.64 -1.18 15.19
CA GLY A 99 4.30 -0.11 14.44
C GLY A 99 3.71 0.11 13.04
N TRP A 100 3.85 1.31 12.48
CA TRP A 100 3.58 1.55 11.06
C TRP A 100 4.85 1.31 10.25
N VAL A 101 4.75 0.44 9.25
CA VAL A 101 5.88 0.08 8.39
C VAL A 101 5.51 0.34 6.93
N PRO A 102 6.37 1.02 6.15
CA PRO A 102 6.11 1.26 4.73
C PRO A 102 6.17 -0.06 3.94
N VAL A 103 5.13 -0.32 3.15
CA VAL A 103 5.08 -1.44 2.18
C VAL A 103 5.37 -0.96 0.76
N LEU A 104 5.11 0.31 0.50
CA LEU A 104 5.28 0.94 -0.80
C LEU A 104 5.67 2.40 -0.60
N GLU A 105 6.75 2.82 -1.24
CA GLU A 105 7.22 4.19 -1.23
C GLU A 105 7.47 4.66 -2.66
N TRP A 106 7.03 5.88 -2.98
CA TRP A 106 7.36 6.49 -4.24
C TRP A 106 8.56 7.42 -4.10
N PRO A 107 9.65 7.20 -4.87
CA PRO A 107 10.81 8.07 -4.89
C PRO A 107 10.49 9.30 -5.74
N GLY A 108 9.58 10.15 -5.27
CA GLY A 108 9.17 11.35 -5.99
C GLY A 108 7.67 11.45 -6.18
N ALA A 109 7.22 12.69 -6.31
CA ALA A 109 5.85 13.03 -6.58
C ALA A 109 5.42 12.41 -7.93
N LEU A 110 4.46 11.48 -7.91
CA LEU A 110 3.89 10.85 -9.12
C LEU A 110 3.70 11.87 -10.26
N PRO A 111 4.09 11.57 -11.51
CA PRO A 111 3.91 12.47 -12.63
C PRO A 111 2.41 12.79 -12.77
N ARG A 112 2.12 14.09 -12.88
CA ARG A 112 0.76 14.61 -13.12
C ARG A 112 0.24 13.94 -14.40
N PRO A 113 -0.90 13.23 -14.40
CA PRO A 113 -1.55 12.92 -15.66
C PRO A 113 -1.85 14.27 -16.32
N ALA A 114 -1.27 14.52 -17.48
CA ALA A 114 -1.61 15.69 -18.28
C ALA A 114 -3.13 15.63 -18.48
N ALA A 115 -3.83 16.64 -17.95
CA ALA A 115 -5.23 16.84 -18.26
C ALA A 115 -5.34 16.98 -19.78
N ALA A 116 -6.28 16.23 -20.37
CA ALA A 116 -6.57 16.21 -21.81
C ALA A 116 -6.93 17.59 -22.34
#